data_AF-U6ME63-F1
#
_entry.id   AF-U6ME63-F1
#
_cell.length_a   1.000
_cell.length_b   1.000
_cell.length_c   1.000
_cell.angle_alpha   90.00
_cell.angle_beta   90.00
_cell.angle_gamma   90.00
#
_symmetry.space_group_name_H-M   'P 1'
#
loop_
_entity.id
_entity.type
_entity.pdbx_description
1 polymer ?
#
loop_
_entity_poly.entity_id
_entity_poly.type
_entity_poly.pdbx_seq_one_letter_code
_entity_poly.pdbx_strand_id
1 'polypeptide(L)'
;MQSFQKPENALKRANELLSIGQQEAALKILHAAIGHKRFRSQGWDAVQEAIMLRHVQLCVDEGKLRLAKDGLHQYRIVSQHANAQSLAKVVAELRTRAEARLAAARAKVGNDAEPSAPEDLDVDAETPENLLLSTLQIIFNEL
;
A
#
# COMPACT_ATOMS: atom_id res chain seq x y z
N MET A 1 14.34 12.99 9.39
CA MET A 1 14.16 11.61 8.92
C MET A 1 14.31 10.67 10.09
N GLN A 2 13.37 9.77 10.31
CA GLN A 2 13.48 8.77 11.37
C GLN A 2 14.55 7.75 10.97
N SER A 3 15.60 7.64 11.77
CA SER A 3 16.75 6.78 11.47
C SER A 3 16.53 5.40 12.08
N PHE A 4 16.21 4.42 11.24
CA PHE A 4 16.14 3.02 11.64
C PHE A 4 17.44 2.32 11.25
N GLN A 5 18.09 1.65 12.20
CA GLN A 5 19.28 0.85 11.90
C GLN A 5 18.93 -0.45 11.17
N LYS A 6 17.71 -0.98 11.43
CA LYS A 6 17.22 -2.26 10.90
C LYS A 6 15.72 -2.20 10.54
N PRO A 7 15.26 -2.91 9.50
CA PRO A 7 13.84 -2.96 9.11
C PRO A 7 12.91 -3.41 10.24
N GLU A 8 13.32 -4.37 11.06
CA GLU A 8 12.54 -4.93 12.16
C GLU A 8 12.13 -3.86 13.18
N ASN A 9 13.01 -2.87 13.41
CA ASN A 9 12.73 -1.77 14.33
C ASN A 9 11.63 -0.86 13.82
N ALA A 10 11.57 -0.63 12.50
CA ALA A 10 10.50 0.15 11.90
C ALA A 10 9.16 -0.60 12.00
N LEU A 11 9.15 -1.90 11.70
CA LEU A 11 7.95 -2.73 11.81
C LEU A 11 7.43 -2.80 13.25
N LYS A 12 8.33 -3.04 14.23
CA LYS A 12 7.99 -3.06 15.65
C LYS A 12 7.39 -1.71 16.08
N ARG A 13 8.04 -0.60 15.71
CA ARG A 13 7.56 0.74 16.07
C ARG A 13 6.20 1.05 15.45
N ALA A 14 5.98 0.66 14.20
CA ALA A 14 4.69 0.82 13.56
C ALA A 14 3.59 0.03 14.29
N ASN A 15 3.87 -1.21 14.68
CA ASN A 15 2.90 -2.04 15.42
C ASN A 15 2.58 -1.47 16.81
N GLU A 16 3.57 -0.93 17.53
CA GLU A 16 3.36 -0.22 18.80
C GLU A 16 2.42 0.98 18.61
N LEU A 17 2.64 1.80 17.58
CA LEU A 17 1.78 2.95 17.27
C LEU A 17 0.36 2.52 16.91
N LEU A 18 0.20 1.42 16.19
CA LEU A 18 -1.11 0.86 15.86
C LEU A 18 -1.86 0.36 17.10
N SER A 19 -1.15 -0.23 18.07
CA SER A 19 -1.77 -0.71 19.31
C SER A 19 -2.39 0.41 20.16
N ILE A 20 -1.91 1.65 19.99
CA ILE A 20 -2.43 2.84 20.65
C ILE A 20 -3.28 3.72 19.72
N GLY A 21 -3.70 3.20 18.56
CA GLY A 21 -4.59 3.90 17.62
C GLY A 21 -3.94 4.97 16.74
N GLN A 22 -2.61 5.11 16.75
CA GLN A 22 -1.90 6.12 15.95
C GLN A 22 -1.62 5.61 14.52
N GLN A 23 -2.67 5.43 13.73
CA GLN A 23 -2.60 4.89 12.36
C GLN A 23 -1.75 5.75 11.42
N GLU A 24 -1.93 7.08 11.42
CA GLU A 24 -1.18 7.98 10.55
C GLU A 24 0.32 7.99 10.89
N ALA A 25 0.66 7.97 12.18
CA ALA A 25 2.05 7.90 12.63
C ALA A 25 2.69 6.57 12.20
N ALA A 26 2.00 5.45 12.42
CA ALA A 26 2.45 4.13 11.99
C ALA A 26 2.67 4.07 10.46
N LEU A 27 1.77 4.66 9.69
CA LEU A 27 1.86 4.72 8.24
C LEU A 27 3.10 5.51 7.79
N LYS A 28 3.40 6.64 8.46
CA LYS A 28 4.64 7.41 8.22
C LYS A 28 5.89 6.59 8.51
N ILE A 29 5.90 5.78 9.59
CA ILE A 29 7.02 4.87 9.90
C ILE A 29 7.25 3.90 8.75
N LEU A 30 6.20 3.20 8.33
CA LEU A 30 6.28 2.13 7.34
C LEU A 30 6.69 2.68 5.97
N HIS A 31 6.11 3.80 5.55
CA HIS A 31 6.43 4.43 4.28
C HIS A 31 7.88 4.91 4.24
N ALA A 32 8.39 5.50 5.35
CA ALA A 32 9.79 5.88 5.46
C ALA A 32 10.74 4.67 5.40
N ALA A 33 10.34 3.52 5.96
CA ALA A 33 11.13 2.30 5.92
C ALA A 33 11.22 1.71 4.50
N ILE A 34 10.11 1.68 3.75
CA ILE A 34 10.08 1.19 2.35
C ILE A 34 11.01 2.04 1.46
N GLY A 35 11.01 3.36 1.65
CA GLY A 35 11.87 4.29 0.93
C GLY A 35 13.32 4.37 1.43
N HIS A 36 13.69 3.61 2.45
CA HIS A 36 14.98 3.77 3.12
C HIS A 36 16.13 3.23 2.27
N LYS A 37 17.08 4.11 1.90
CA LYS A 37 18.17 3.79 0.96
C LYS A 37 18.94 2.52 1.34
N ARG A 38 19.30 2.36 2.62
CA ARG A 38 20.05 1.17 3.09
C ARG A 38 19.23 -0.11 2.95
N PHE A 39 17.94 -0.08 3.28
CA PHE A 39 17.09 -1.28 3.25
C PHE A 39 16.88 -1.73 1.80
N ARG A 40 16.65 -0.79 0.88
CA ARG A 40 16.59 -1.09 -0.56
C ARG A 40 17.89 -1.69 -1.09
N SER A 41 19.04 -1.17 -0.70
CA SER A 41 20.35 -1.71 -1.12
C SER A 41 20.67 -3.08 -0.54
N GLN A 42 20.10 -3.46 0.60
CA GLN A 42 20.24 -4.80 1.16
C GLN A 42 19.40 -5.85 0.43
N GLY A 43 18.47 -5.42 -0.44
CA GLY A 43 17.59 -6.29 -1.19
C GLY A 43 16.39 -6.75 -0.38
N TRP A 44 15.66 -7.71 -0.93
CA TRP A 44 14.47 -8.27 -0.31
C TRP A 44 14.79 -9.14 0.91
N ASP A 45 13.97 -9.03 1.94
CA ASP A 45 13.88 -9.98 3.04
C ASP A 45 12.40 -10.09 3.52
N ALA A 46 12.12 -11.08 4.39
CA ALA A 46 10.77 -11.32 4.89
C ALA A 46 10.22 -10.16 5.74
N VAL A 47 11.07 -9.35 6.36
CA VAL A 47 10.66 -8.22 7.18
C VAL A 47 10.23 -7.05 6.29
N GLN A 48 10.91 -6.83 5.17
CA GLN A 48 10.50 -5.85 4.16
C GLN A 48 9.17 -6.24 3.50
N GLU A 49 8.93 -7.53 3.25
CA GLU A 49 7.59 -7.99 2.84
C GLU A 49 6.54 -7.66 3.90
N ALA A 50 6.80 -7.97 5.18
CA ALA A 50 5.86 -7.68 6.26
C ALA A 50 5.58 -6.18 6.42
N ILE A 51 6.61 -5.33 6.28
CA ILE A 51 6.47 -3.86 6.26
C ILE A 51 5.56 -3.44 5.11
N MET A 52 5.81 -3.96 3.90
CA MET A 52 5.04 -3.58 2.71
C MET A 52 3.59 -4.03 2.81
N LEU A 53 3.34 -5.28 3.23
CA LEU A 53 1.99 -5.76 3.49
C LEU A 53 1.30 -4.83 4.47
N ARG A 54 1.89 -4.57 5.64
CA ARG A 54 1.27 -3.69 6.64
C ARG A 54 1.01 -2.27 6.12
N HIS A 55 1.92 -1.74 5.31
CA HIS A 55 1.78 -0.43 4.68
C HIS A 55 0.58 -0.37 3.74
N VAL A 56 0.47 -1.35 2.81
CA VAL A 56 -0.67 -1.46 1.88
C VAL A 56 -1.98 -1.56 2.63
N GLN A 57 -2.05 -2.42 3.64
CA GLN A 57 -3.25 -2.59 4.46
C GLN A 57 -3.74 -1.25 5.01
N LEU A 58 -2.84 -0.51 5.66
CA LEU A 58 -3.18 0.79 6.23
C LEU A 58 -3.54 1.84 5.16
N CYS A 59 -2.86 1.85 4.02
CA CYS A 59 -3.22 2.78 2.93
C CYS A 59 -4.64 2.52 2.42
N VAL A 60 -5.03 1.25 2.25
CA VAL A 60 -6.39 0.92 1.81
C VAL A 60 -7.41 1.23 2.89
N ASP A 61 -7.11 0.98 4.16
CA ASP A 61 -8.03 1.27 5.27
C ASP A 61 -8.25 2.79 5.40
N GLU A 62 -7.19 3.59 5.22
CA GLU A 62 -7.19 5.06 5.32
C GLU A 62 -7.62 5.79 4.04
N GLY A 63 -7.72 5.10 2.91
CA GLY A 63 -8.05 5.71 1.60
C GLY A 63 -6.89 6.45 0.95
N LYS A 64 -5.65 6.15 1.36
CA LYS A 64 -4.41 6.81 0.91
C LYS A 64 -3.81 6.07 -0.28
N LEU A 65 -4.57 5.95 -1.37
CA LEU A 65 -4.19 5.15 -2.55
C LEU A 65 -2.92 5.67 -3.24
N ARG A 66 -2.74 6.99 -3.34
CA ARG A 66 -1.51 7.60 -3.85
C ARG A 66 -0.27 7.14 -3.08
N LEU A 67 -0.37 7.09 -1.74
CA LEU A 67 0.72 6.64 -0.89
C LEU A 67 1.01 5.13 -1.07
N ALA A 68 -0.03 4.32 -1.28
CA ALA A 68 0.14 2.90 -1.62
C ALA A 68 0.87 2.72 -2.95
N LYS A 69 0.49 3.48 -3.98
CA LYS A 69 1.12 3.47 -5.30
C LYS A 69 2.60 3.81 -5.19
N ASP A 70 2.93 4.90 -4.50
CA ASP A 70 4.31 5.32 -4.28
C ASP A 70 5.12 4.23 -3.53
N GLY A 71 4.54 3.66 -2.48
CA GLY A 71 5.16 2.55 -1.73
C GLY A 71 5.42 1.32 -2.60
N LEU A 72 4.46 0.94 -3.46
CA LEU A 72 4.58 -0.19 -4.38
C LEU A 72 5.69 0.02 -5.41
N HIS A 73 5.80 1.23 -5.97
CA HIS A 73 6.90 1.55 -6.88
C HIS A 73 8.26 1.35 -6.20
N GLN A 74 8.41 1.80 -4.96
CA GLN A 74 9.64 1.61 -4.20
C GLN A 74 9.90 0.13 -3.89
N TYR A 75 8.86 -0.61 -3.50
CA TYR A 75 8.98 -2.02 -3.14
C TYR A 75 9.26 -2.94 -4.32
N ARG A 76 8.74 -2.61 -5.52
CA ARG A 76 9.06 -3.32 -6.76
C ARG A 76 10.57 -3.34 -7.01
N ILE A 77 11.25 -2.20 -6.83
CA ILE A 77 12.70 -2.09 -7.03
C ILE A 77 13.46 -3.05 -6.10
N VAL A 78 12.98 -3.23 -4.86
CA VAL A 78 13.57 -4.13 -3.86
C VAL A 78 13.36 -5.60 -4.23
N SER A 79 12.16 -5.94 -4.67
CA SER A 79 11.71 -7.33 -4.84
C SER A 79 12.00 -7.91 -6.23
N GLN A 80 12.10 -7.09 -7.29
CA GLN A 80 12.14 -7.58 -8.67
C GLN A 80 13.32 -8.53 -8.98
N HIS A 81 14.50 -8.29 -8.40
CA HIS A 81 15.69 -9.11 -8.67
C HIS A 81 15.86 -10.26 -7.67
N ALA A 82 15.10 -10.28 -6.59
CA ALA A 82 15.31 -11.21 -5.47
C ALA A 82 14.11 -12.13 -5.26
N ASN A 83 12.89 -11.58 -5.25
CA ASN A 83 11.66 -12.33 -5.05
C ASN A 83 10.45 -11.62 -5.66
N ALA A 84 10.21 -11.84 -6.95
CA ALA A 84 9.05 -11.30 -7.66
C ALA A 84 7.70 -11.82 -7.10
N GLN A 85 7.68 -13.01 -6.49
CA GLN A 85 6.46 -13.58 -5.88
C GLN A 85 6.00 -12.76 -4.66
N SER A 86 6.93 -12.16 -3.94
CA SER A 86 6.61 -11.27 -2.83
C SER A 86 5.84 -10.03 -3.29
N LEU A 87 6.23 -9.43 -4.43
CA LEU A 87 5.47 -8.33 -5.02
C LEU A 87 4.06 -8.75 -5.43
N ALA A 88 3.92 -9.92 -6.08
CA ALA A 88 2.61 -10.46 -6.46
C ALA A 88 1.70 -10.64 -5.24
N LYS A 89 2.24 -11.15 -4.13
CA LYS A 89 1.51 -11.29 -2.85
C LYS A 89 1.04 -9.95 -2.29
N VAL A 90 1.89 -8.92 -2.30
CA VAL A 90 1.52 -7.57 -1.83
C VAL A 90 0.42 -6.96 -2.71
N VAL A 91 0.51 -7.13 -4.03
CA VAL A 91 -0.51 -6.65 -4.97
C VAL A 91 -1.84 -7.40 -4.79
N ALA A 92 -1.79 -8.72 -4.54
CA ALA A 92 -2.99 -9.49 -4.23
C ALA A 92 -3.66 -9.00 -2.94
N GLU A 93 -2.89 -8.72 -1.88
CA GLU A 93 -3.41 -8.15 -0.63
C GLU A 93 -4.07 -6.77 -0.86
N LEU A 94 -3.43 -5.89 -1.65
CA LEU A 94 -4.02 -4.60 -2.03
C LEU A 94 -5.39 -4.80 -2.67
N ARG A 95 -5.46 -5.67 -3.67
CA ARG A 95 -6.68 -5.95 -4.43
C ARG A 95 -7.78 -6.48 -3.52
N THR A 96 -7.51 -7.54 -2.76
CA THR A 96 -8.49 -8.17 -1.87
C THR A 96 -9.05 -7.16 -0.88
N ARG A 97 -8.22 -6.27 -0.33
CA ARG A 97 -8.68 -5.24 0.61
C ARG A 97 -9.48 -4.13 -0.05
N ALA A 98 -9.07 -3.68 -1.23
CA ALA A 98 -9.80 -2.67 -1.98
C ALA A 98 -11.21 -3.18 -2.35
N GLU A 99 -11.31 -4.43 -2.81
CA GLU A 99 -12.57 -5.11 -3.11
C GLU A 99 -13.45 -5.24 -1.85
N ALA A 100 -12.88 -5.66 -0.72
CA ALA A 100 -13.60 -5.76 0.54
C ALA A 100 -14.13 -4.38 1.03
N ARG A 101 -13.33 -3.32 0.89
CA ARG A 101 -13.73 -1.96 1.25
C ARG A 101 -14.86 -1.46 0.34
N LEU A 102 -14.77 -1.72 -0.97
CA LEU A 102 -15.81 -1.36 -1.93
C LEU A 102 -17.13 -2.10 -1.65
N ALA A 103 -17.05 -3.41 -1.36
CA ALA A 103 -18.22 -4.20 -0.97
C ALA A 103 -18.86 -3.67 0.33
N ALA A 104 -18.06 -3.34 1.33
CA ALA A 104 -18.54 -2.76 2.59
C ALA A 104 -19.17 -1.36 2.40
N ALA A 105 -18.64 -0.54 1.49
CA ALA A 105 -19.24 0.75 1.14
C ALA A 105 -20.60 0.57 0.44
N ARG A 106 -20.68 -0.34 -0.55
CA ARG A 106 -21.94 -0.65 -1.27
C ARG A 106 -23.03 -1.18 -0.33
N ALA A 107 -22.66 -2.05 0.61
CA ALA A 107 -23.61 -2.59 1.59
C ALA A 107 -24.19 -1.52 2.54
N LYS A 108 -23.43 -0.44 2.82
CA LYS A 108 -23.89 0.66 3.68
C LYS A 108 -24.81 1.65 2.98
N VAL A 109 -24.75 1.74 1.65
CA VAL A 109 -25.47 2.75 0.86
C VAL A 109 -26.88 2.29 0.46
N GLY A 110 -27.20 1.00 0.53
CA GLY A 110 -28.49 0.50 0.02
C GLY A 110 -28.53 0.56 -1.51
N ASN A 111 -29.26 -0.37 -2.12
CA ASN A 111 -29.20 -0.67 -3.56
C ASN A 111 -29.82 0.42 -4.48
N ASP A 112 -30.11 1.63 -3.96
CA ASP A 112 -30.91 2.66 -4.64
C ASP A 112 -30.26 4.05 -4.71
N ALA A 113 -29.00 4.21 -4.33
CA ALA A 113 -28.25 5.43 -4.61
C ALA A 113 -27.22 5.15 -5.70
N GLU A 114 -27.43 5.75 -6.87
CA GLU A 114 -26.36 6.13 -7.79
C GLU A 114 -25.16 6.63 -6.96
N PRO A 115 -23.93 6.17 -7.23
CA PRO A 115 -22.78 6.62 -6.47
C PRO A 115 -22.67 8.12 -6.69
N SER A 116 -23.12 8.92 -5.71
CA SER A 116 -22.79 10.34 -5.65
C SER A 116 -21.29 10.38 -5.48
N ALA A 117 -20.59 10.47 -6.60
CA ALA A 117 -19.19 10.78 -6.63
C ALA A 117 -19.03 12.04 -5.77
N PRO A 118 -18.20 12.02 -4.71
CA PRO A 118 -17.95 13.23 -3.97
C PRO A 118 -17.48 14.30 -4.97
N GLU A 119 -18.16 15.45 -4.99
CA GLU A 119 -18.03 16.59 -5.92
C GLU A 119 -16.65 17.29 -5.89
N ASP A 120 -15.59 16.57 -5.49
CA ASP A 120 -14.19 16.94 -5.69
C ASP A 120 -13.56 16.02 -6.75
N LEU A 121 -14.36 15.70 -7.77
CA LEU A 121 -13.98 14.95 -8.97
C LEU A 121 -13.07 15.80 -9.86
N ASP A 122 -11.79 15.87 -9.51
CA ASP A 122 -10.77 16.11 -10.53
C ASP A 122 -10.78 14.95 -11.53
N VAL A 123 -10.67 15.28 -12.81
CA VAL A 123 -10.82 14.38 -13.97
C VAL A 123 -9.73 13.27 -14.02
N ASP A 124 -8.74 13.34 -13.13
CA ASP A 124 -7.71 12.33 -12.84
C ASP A 124 -8.12 11.35 -11.71
N ALA A 125 -9.38 10.93 -11.67
CA ALA A 125 -9.94 10.20 -10.53
C ALA A 125 -9.07 8.97 -10.15
N GLU A 126 -8.40 9.06 -8.99
CA GLU A 126 -7.69 7.97 -8.31
C GLU A 126 -8.70 6.94 -7.77
N THR A 127 -9.50 6.35 -8.66
CA THR A 127 -10.40 5.26 -8.29
C THR A 127 -9.59 3.97 -8.11
N PRO A 128 -10.05 3.04 -7.25
CA PRO A 128 -9.44 1.71 -7.15
C PRO A 128 -9.35 1.01 -8.51
N GLU A 129 -10.32 1.24 -9.39
CA GLU A 129 -10.34 0.72 -10.76
C GLU A 129 -9.22 1.31 -11.63
N ASN A 130 -9.01 2.63 -11.59
CA ASN A 130 -7.95 3.31 -12.34
C ASN A 130 -6.55 2.92 -11.82
N LEU A 131 -6.40 2.75 -10.50
CA LEU A 131 -5.17 2.23 -9.92
C LEU A 131 -4.91 0.79 -10.42
N LEU A 132 -5.91 -0.09 -10.36
CA LEU A 132 -5.81 -1.46 -10.87
C LEU A 132 -5.44 -1.50 -12.35
N LEU A 133 -6.08 -0.69 -13.20
CA LEU A 133 -5.77 -0.58 -14.62
C LEU A 133 -4.32 -0.10 -14.85
N SER A 134 -3.86 0.90 -14.10
CA SER A 134 -2.47 1.38 -14.19
C SER A 134 -1.46 0.30 -13.76
N THR A 135 -1.79 -0.51 -12.74
CA THR A 135 -0.90 -1.59 -12.28
C THR A 135 -0.82 -2.73 -13.31
N LEU A 136 -1.91 -3.03 -14.02
CA LEU A 136 -1.91 -4.00 -15.10
C LEU A 136 -1.07 -3.51 -16.30
N GLN A 137 -1.18 -2.24 -16.68
CA GLN A 137 -0.35 -1.65 -17.73
C GLN A 137 1.15 -1.70 -17.39
N ILE A 138 1.53 -1.48 -16.13
CA ILE A 138 2.93 -1.58 -15.68
C ILE A 138 3.46 -3.02 -15.82
N ILE A 139 2.61 -4.04 -15.61
CA ILE A 139 3.00 -5.44 -15.72
C ILE A 139 3.12 -5.89 -17.19
N PHE A 140 2.27 -5.35 -18.08
CA PHE A 140 2.26 -5.74 -19.50
C PHE A 140 3.32 -5.04 -20.36
N ASN A 141 3.78 -3.84 -19.99
CA ASN A 141 4.73 -3.07 -20.81
C ASN A 141 6.21 -3.47 -20.62
N GLU A 142 6.49 -4.54 -19.88
CA GLU A 142 7.84 -5.06 -19.64
C GLU A 142 7.96 -6.60 -19.88
N LEU A 143 7.04 -7.16 -20.66
CA LEU A 143 7.15 -8.51 -21.24
C LEU A 143 7.44 -8.42 -22.74
#